data_AF-A0A8S1ADJ4-F1
#
_entry.id   AF-A0A8S1ADJ4-F1
#
_cell.length_a   1.000
_cell.length_b   1.000
_cell.length_c   1.000
_cell.angle_alpha   90.00
_cell.angle_beta   90.00
_cell.angle_gamma   90.00
#
_symmetry.space_group_name_H-M   'P 1'
#
loop_
_entity.id
_entity.type
_entity.pdbx_description
1 polymer ?
#
loop_
_entity_poly.entity_id
_entity_poly.type
_entity_poly.pdbx_seq_one_letter_code
_entity_poly.pdbx_strand_id
1 'polypeptide(L)'
;MSVLGLRDIQLNVPEAVGVGSSATLGCRWALDVGEALYTVKWYHGAQEFFRFVPKELPNTRVFSQTGISVDVSRSGAQQVVLRGVTRGLSGRYRCEVSADAPFFHTVYKSAFMRVVELPEMGPSVRAQKSWYSIGDMLRANCSSPPADPPANLTWLLNGQEVKGLDIPLHDISYARRKPVISDASLEDANRIIFSPWDAISSYEEPVTDNVIDLPGNIGGVAGIPYADSNRKHETTTRLAPRIEQITNKSNIGSDEEKSNKSSSFSQLVIRVQSVHFRKGRLNVTCMAHVLSVWSNSGVLILDEERPQIAPVMGSRDSNSGNFNIVHAF
;
A
#
# COMPACT_ATOMS: atom_id res chain seq x y z
N MET A 1 -47.19 16.16 -6.36
CA MET A 1 -46.58 17.05 -7.38
C MET A 1 -45.11 16.68 -7.46
N SER A 2 -44.61 16.34 -8.64
CA SER A 2 -43.18 16.09 -8.83
C SER A 2 -42.44 17.41 -8.78
N VAL A 3 -41.29 17.47 -8.09
CA VAL A 3 -40.42 18.65 -8.12
C VAL A 3 -39.83 18.73 -9.52
N LEU A 4 -40.13 19.80 -10.24
CA LEU A 4 -39.50 20.13 -11.52
C LEU A 4 -38.15 20.79 -11.21
N GLY A 5 -37.06 20.26 -11.76
CA GLY A 5 -35.74 20.85 -11.56
C GLY A 5 -34.55 19.97 -11.91
N LEU A 6 -33.39 20.61 -11.97
CA LEU A 6 -32.06 20.00 -12.11
C LEU A 6 -31.88 18.75 -11.23
N ARG A 7 -31.72 17.60 -11.86
CA ARG A 7 -31.71 16.27 -11.22
C ARG A 7 -30.62 15.36 -11.75
N ASP A 8 -30.42 14.26 -11.02
CA ASP A 8 -29.46 13.18 -11.32
C ASP A 8 -28.07 13.66 -11.75
N ILE A 9 -27.41 14.46 -10.90
CA ILE A 9 -25.98 14.76 -11.09
C ILE A 9 -25.17 13.47 -10.89
N GLN A 10 -24.47 13.02 -11.93
CA GLN A 10 -23.60 11.85 -11.92
C GLN A 10 -22.14 12.32 -12.01
N LEU A 11 -21.39 12.10 -10.94
CA LEU A 11 -19.98 12.48 -10.84
C LEU A 11 -19.08 11.27 -11.08
N ASN A 12 -18.15 11.39 -12.03
CA ASN A 12 -17.11 10.41 -12.29
C ASN A 12 -15.74 11.05 -12.03
N VAL A 13 -15.10 10.69 -10.93
CA VAL A 13 -13.72 11.09 -10.60
C VAL A 13 -12.94 9.80 -10.37
N PRO A 14 -11.79 9.59 -11.03
CA PRO A 14 -10.97 8.40 -10.80
C PRO A 14 -10.57 8.29 -9.34
N GLU A 15 -10.65 7.09 -8.77
CA GLU A 15 -10.19 6.80 -7.40
C GLU A 15 -8.69 7.10 -7.26
N ALA A 16 -7.90 6.69 -8.26
CA ALA A 16 -6.48 6.92 -8.34
C ALA A 16 -6.03 7.32 -9.75
N VAL A 17 -4.92 8.05 -9.86
CA VAL A 17 -4.23 8.40 -11.12
C VAL A 17 -2.72 8.43 -10.89
N GLY A 18 -1.92 7.90 -11.82
CA GLY A 18 -0.46 7.95 -11.72
C GLY A 18 0.11 9.36 -11.92
N VAL A 19 1.15 9.73 -11.18
CA VAL A 19 1.90 11.00 -11.38
C VAL A 19 2.29 11.18 -12.85
N GLY A 20 2.19 12.40 -13.36
CA GLY A 20 2.50 12.77 -14.75
C GLY A 20 1.42 12.37 -15.77
N SER A 21 0.46 11.52 -15.39
CA SER A 21 -0.64 11.11 -16.29
C SER A 21 -1.67 12.22 -16.49
N SER A 22 -2.62 12.00 -17.41
CA SER A 22 -3.82 12.84 -17.51
C SER A 22 -4.98 12.26 -16.70
N ALA A 23 -5.75 13.10 -16.01
CA ALA A 23 -6.96 12.70 -15.29
C ALA A 23 -8.20 13.27 -15.99
N THR A 24 -9.23 12.45 -16.23
CA THR A 24 -10.51 12.92 -16.80
C THR A 24 -11.57 12.92 -15.73
N LEU A 25 -12.06 14.11 -15.39
CA LEU A 25 -13.13 14.34 -14.41
C LEU A 25 -14.43 14.53 -15.18
N GLY A 26 -15.43 13.69 -14.93
CA GLY A 26 -16.74 13.72 -15.59
C GLY A 26 -17.84 14.19 -14.65
N CYS A 27 -18.76 15.01 -15.16
CA CYS A 27 -19.94 15.45 -14.45
C CYS A 27 -21.10 15.53 -15.45
N ARG A 28 -22.10 14.67 -15.27
CA ARG A 28 -23.34 14.64 -16.06
C ARG A 28 -24.50 15.06 -15.17
N TRP A 29 -25.57 15.56 -15.76
CA TRP A 29 -26.79 15.98 -15.08
C TRP A 29 -27.97 15.95 -16.06
N ALA A 30 -29.19 15.95 -15.53
CA ALA A 30 -30.41 16.14 -16.29
C ALA A 30 -31.10 17.45 -15.89
N LEU A 31 -31.49 18.25 -16.88
CA LEU A 31 -32.35 19.42 -16.73
C LEU A 31 -33.78 19.05 -17.13
N ASP A 32 -34.77 19.65 -16.48
CA ASP A 32 -36.17 19.43 -16.87
C ASP A 32 -36.60 20.31 -18.05
N VAL A 33 -37.75 19.96 -18.64
CA VAL A 33 -38.27 20.64 -19.85
C VAL A 33 -38.52 22.11 -19.55
N GLY A 34 -37.82 22.99 -20.26
CA GLY A 34 -37.90 24.45 -20.07
C GLY A 34 -36.80 25.04 -19.17
N GLU A 35 -36.00 24.21 -18.51
CA GLU A 35 -34.81 24.69 -17.79
C GLU A 35 -33.60 24.84 -18.74
N ALA A 36 -32.75 25.83 -18.45
CA ALA A 36 -31.47 26.03 -19.11
C ALA A 36 -30.32 25.90 -18.10
N LEU A 37 -29.14 25.50 -18.58
CA LEU A 37 -27.92 25.52 -17.78
C LEU A 37 -27.44 26.97 -17.60
N TYR A 38 -27.21 27.41 -16.37
CA TYR A 38 -26.52 28.66 -16.07
C TYR A 38 -25.01 28.48 -16.03
N THR A 39 -24.49 27.55 -15.21
CA THR A 39 -23.06 27.29 -15.11
C THR A 39 -22.73 25.88 -14.59
N VAL A 40 -21.56 25.36 -14.99
CA VAL A 40 -20.90 24.22 -14.34
C VAL A 40 -19.57 24.70 -13.81
N LYS A 41 -19.25 24.36 -12.57
CA LYS A 41 -17.99 24.73 -11.92
C LYS A 41 -17.32 23.51 -11.30
N TRP A 42 -16.00 23.52 -11.34
CA TRP A 42 -15.16 22.49 -10.74
C TRP A 42 -14.23 23.09 -9.69
N TYR A 43 -14.22 22.44 -8.54
CA TYR A 43 -13.42 22.81 -7.38
C TYR A 43 -12.44 21.69 -7.00
N HIS A 44 -11.23 22.06 -6.62
CA HIS A 44 -10.27 21.17 -5.95
C HIS A 44 -10.00 21.72 -4.55
N GLY A 45 -10.41 20.96 -3.54
CA GLY A 45 -10.58 21.48 -2.18
C GLY A 45 -11.65 22.58 -2.16
N ALA A 46 -11.26 23.79 -1.73
CA ALA A 46 -12.14 24.97 -1.68
C ALA A 46 -11.99 25.92 -2.88
N GLN A 47 -11.02 25.70 -3.78
CA GLN A 47 -10.70 26.63 -4.87
C GLN A 47 -11.36 26.21 -6.18
N GLU A 48 -11.99 27.16 -6.88
CA GLU A 48 -12.52 27.00 -8.24
C GLU A 48 -11.33 26.99 -9.22
N PHE A 49 -11.22 25.97 -10.07
CA PHE A 49 -10.14 25.88 -11.08
C PHE A 49 -10.65 25.86 -12.51
N PHE A 50 -11.92 25.50 -12.73
CA PHE A 50 -12.56 25.51 -14.04
C PHE A 50 -14.04 25.87 -13.93
N ARG A 51 -14.52 26.65 -14.90
CA ARG A 51 -15.92 27.04 -15.05
C ARG A 51 -16.35 27.00 -16.51
N PHE A 52 -17.57 26.52 -16.74
CA PHE A 52 -18.29 26.57 -18.00
C PHE A 52 -19.55 27.44 -17.85
N VAL A 53 -19.78 28.35 -18.78
CA VAL A 53 -20.99 29.20 -18.87
C VAL A 53 -21.47 29.20 -20.32
N PRO A 54 -22.63 28.59 -20.65
CA PRO A 54 -23.09 28.45 -22.03
C PRO A 54 -23.29 29.78 -22.77
N LYS A 55 -23.63 30.84 -22.02
CA LYS A 55 -23.98 32.17 -22.53
C LYS A 55 -22.77 33.10 -22.72
N GLU A 56 -21.56 32.69 -22.34
CA GLU A 56 -20.33 33.48 -22.48
C GLU A 56 -19.49 33.04 -23.69
N LEU A 57 -18.68 33.96 -24.23
CA LEU A 57 -17.68 33.67 -25.25
C LEU A 57 -16.32 34.25 -24.80
N PRO A 58 -15.28 33.43 -24.53
CA PRO A 58 -15.31 31.97 -24.51
C PRO A 58 -16.22 31.42 -23.40
N ASN A 59 -16.82 30.25 -23.66
CA ASN A 59 -17.73 29.57 -22.73
C ASN A 59 -17.00 28.82 -21.59
N THR A 60 -15.67 28.70 -21.66
CA THR A 60 -14.81 28.11 -20.62
C THR A 60 -13.89 29.16 -20.01
N ARG A 61 -13.73 29.11 -18.69
CA ARG A 61 -12.71 29.87 -17.94
C ARG A 61 -11.92 28.92 -17.03
N VAL A 62 -10.59 29.03 -17.09
CA VAL A 62 -9.66 28.32 -16.19
C VAL A 62 -9.13 29.34 -15.19
N PHE A 63 -9.02 28.95 -13.92
CA PHE A 63 -8.43 29.78 -12.88
C PHE A 63 -7.08 29.19 -12.45
N SER A 64 -6.15 30.07 -12.08
CA SER A 64 -4.82 29.67 -11.63
C SER A 64 -4.89 29.04 -10.23
N GLN A 65 -4.73 27.72 -10.15
CA GLN A 65 -4.50 26.97 -8.92
C GLN A 65 -3.16 26.22 -9.04
N THR A 66 -2.33 26.26 -7.99
CA THR A 66 -0.99 25.66 -7.98
C THR A 66 -1.03 24.19 -8.38
N GLY A 67 -0.23 23.81 -9.37
CA GLY A 67 -0.13 22.43 -9.87
C GLY A 67 -1.25 21.98 -10.82
N ILE A 68 -2.36 22.72 -10.96
CA ILE A 68 -3.45 22.34 -11.87
C ILE A 68 -3.15 22.86 -13.28
N SER A 69 -3.07 21.94 -14.24
CA SER A 69 -3.01 22.22 -15.68
C SER A 69 -4.22 21.64 -16.38
N VAL A 70 -5.14 22.51 -16.86
CA VAL A 70 -6.37 22.10 -17.54
C VAL A 70 -6.17 22.03 -19.06
N ASP A 71 -6.58 20.92 -19.64
CA ASP A 71 -6.63 20.70 -21.08
C ASP A 71 -7.91 21.33 -21.67
N VAL A 72 -7.84 22.62 -22.01
CA VAL A 72 -9.02 23.37 -22.48
C VAL A 72 -9.65 22.75 -23.73
N SER A 73 -8.86 22.20 -24.67
CA SER A 73 -9.41 21.60 -25.91
C SER A 73 -10.12 20.26 -25.69
N ARG A 74 -9.90 19.59 -24.54
CA ARG A 74 -10.62 18.39 -24.12
C ARG A 74 -11.58 18.63 -22.94
N SER A 75 -11.77 19.88 -22.52
CA SER A 75 -12.64 20.26 -21.40
C SER A 75 -13.85 21.06 -21.88
N GLY A 76 -14.95 21.01 -21.14
CA GLY A 76 -16.19 21.67 -21.51
C GLY A 76 -17.27 21.48 -20.44
N ALA A 77 -18.55 21.48 -20.85
CA ALA A 77 -19.66 21.42 -19.92
C ALA A 77 -19.64 20.16 -19.01
N GLN A 78 -19.45 18.98 -19.60
CA GLN A 78 -19.61 17.69 -18.89
C GLN A 78 -18.30 17.02 -18.47
N GLN A 79 -17.14 17.55 -18.86
CA GLN A 79 -15.86 16.96 -18.51
C GLN A 79 -14.76 18.01 -18.39
N VAL A 80 -13.80 17.76 -17.51
CA VAL A 80 -12.56 18.52 -17.38
C VAL A 80 -11.39 17.56 -17.36
N VAL A 81 -10.39 17.81 -18.21
CA VAL A 81 -9.21 16.96 -18.31
C VAL A 81 -8.01 17.70 -17.74
N LEU A 82 -7.36 17.10 -16.75
CA LEU A 82 -6.11 17.58 -16.16
C LEU A 82 -4.92 16.92 -16.87
N ARG A 83 -3.84 17.67 -17.12
CA ARG A 83 -2.57 17.18 -17.68
C ARG A 83 -1.48 17.14 -16.60
N GLY A 84 -0.60 16.15 -16.66
CA GLY A 84 0.62 16.12 -15.85
C GLY A 84 0.35 16.14 -14.36
N VAL A 85 -0.58 15.32 -13.86
CA VAL A 85 -1.03 15.41 -12.47
C VAL A 85 0.12 15.18 -11.49
N THR A 86 0.27 16.09 -10.52
CA THR A 86 1.29 16.02 -9.48
C THR A 86 0.69 15.51 -8.17
N ARG A 87 1.54 15.03 -7.26
CA ARG A 87 1.11 14.45 -5.98
C ARG A 87 0.20 15.36 -5.14
N GLY A 88 0.46 16.67 -5.18
CA GLY A 88 -0.33 17.71 -4.51
C GLY A 88 -1.75 17.92 -5.06
N LEU A 89 -2.12 17.26 -6.16
CA LEU A 89 -3.50 17.19 -6.67
C LEU A 89 -4.31 16.03 -6.07
N SER A 90 -3.74 15.30 -5.10
CA SER A 90 -4.50 14.35 -4.30
C SER A 90 -5.50 15.10 -3.41
N GLY A 91 -6.80 14.89 -3.61
CA GLY A 91 -7.78 15.69 -2.91
C GLY A 91 -9.22 15.44 -3.29
N ARG A 92 -10.11 16.25 -2.70
CA ARG A 92 -11.55 16.22 -2.99
C ARG A 92 -11.84 17.13 -4.18
N TYR A 93 -12.40 16.54 -5.23
CA TYR A 93 -12.94 17.23 -6.40
C TYR A 93 -14.45 17.36 -6.26
N ARG A 94 -14.99 18.54 -6.58
CA ARG A 94 -16.43 18.84 -6.53
C ARG A 94 -16.87 19.45 -7.85
N CYS A 95 -17.90 18.85 -8.46
CA CYS A 95 -18.65 19.47 -9.55
C CYS A 95 -19.90 20.13 -8.96
N GLU A 96 -20.13 21.40 -9.30
CA GLU A 96 -21.30 22.19 -8.94
C GLU A 96 -22.00 22.63 -10.24
N VAL A 97 -23.28 22.32 -10.38
CA VAL A 97 -24.10 22.62 -11.56
C VAL A 97 -25.26 23.50 -11.11
N SER A 98 -25.47 24.62 -11.80
CA SER A 98 -26.58 25.55 -11.56
C SER A 98 -27.45 25.68 -12.81
N ALA A 99 -28.76 25.51 -12.65
CA ALA A 99 -29.78 25.89 -13.61
C ALA A 99 -30.01 27.42 -13.59
N ASP A 100 -30.61 27.93 -14.66
CA ASP A 100 -30.96 29.34 -14.85
C ASP A 100 -32.36 29.66 -14.26
N ALA A 101 -32.86 30.87 -14.56
CA ALA A 101 -34.23 31.26 -14.31
C ALA A 101 -35.24 30.24 -14.90
N PRO A 102 -36.39 30.01 -14.25
CA PRO A 102 -36.90 30.73 -13.06
C PRO A 102 -36.47 30.11 -11.72
N PHE A 103 -35.96 28.88 -11.69
CA PHE A 103 -35.80 28.13 -10.45
C PHE A 103 -34.40 28.24 -9.81
N PHE A 104 -33.37 28.55 -10.60
CA PHE A 104 -31.99 28.75 -10.12
C PHE A 104 -31.41 27.57 -9.30
N HIS A 105 -31.92 26.36 -9.51
CA HIS A 105 -31.51 25.17 -8.76
C HIS A 105 -30.01 24.92 -8.91
N THR A 106 -29.31 24.75 -7.79
CA THR A 106 -27.89 24.40 -7.76
C THR A 106 -27.69 23.09 -7.01
N VAL A 107 -27.02 22.14 -7.65
CA VAL A 107 -26.67 20.84 -7.06
C VAL A 107 -25.18 20.58 -7.22
N TYR A 108 -24.58 19.84 -6.29
CA TYR A 108 -23.19 19.44 -6.40
C TYR A 108 -22.98 18.00 -5.92
N LYS A 109 -21.93 17.37 -6.42
CA LYS A 109 -21.37 16.13 -5.86
C LYS A 109 -19.86 16.27 -5.72
N SER A 110 -19.30 15.51 -4.78
CA SER A 110 -17.88 15.51 -4.48
C SER A 110 -17.34 14.08 -4.38
N ALA A 111 -16.15 13.85 -4.92
CA ALA A 111 -15.42 12.58 -4.85
C ALA A 111 -13.94 12.85 -4.56
N PHE A 112 -13.20 11.82 -4.14
CA PHE A 112 -11.77 11.95 -3.84
C PHE A 112 -10.95 11.28 -4.95
N MET A 113 -9.89 11.95 -5.39
CA MET A 113 -8.88 11.39 -6.31
C MET A 113 -7.55 11.33 -5.57
N ARG A 114 -6.90 10.16 -5.56
CA ARG A 114 -5.52 10.01 -5.08
C ARG A 114 -4.56 10.05 -6.27
N VAL A 115 -3.55 10.91 -6.20
CA VAL A 115 -2.42 10.80 -7.14
C VAL A 115 -1.40 9.83 -6.54
N VAL A 116 -0.97 8.84 -7.32
CA VAL A 116 -0.10 7.75 -6.87
C VAL A 116 1.21 7.69 -7.66
N GLU A 117 2.27 7.27 -7.01
CA GLU A 117 3.56 7.00 -7.63
C GLU A 117 3.70 5.50 -7.85
N LEU A 118 3.60 5.10 -9.12
CA LEU A 118 3.62 3.70 -9.53
C LEU A 118 5.06 3.13 -9.53
N PRO A 119 5.23 1.84 -9.21
CA PRO A 119 6.52 1.17 -9.30
C PRO A 119 6.91 0.96 -10.77
N GLU A 120 8.21 1.12 -11.07
CA GLU A 120 8.76 1.04 -12.43
C GLU A 120 8.77 -0.38 -13.00
N MET A 121 8.77 -1.41 -12.14
CA MET A 121 8.87 -2.82 -12.51
C MET A 121 7.90 -3.69 -11.70
N GLY A 122 7.71 -4.92 -12.14
CA GLY A 122 6.97 -5.94 -11.38
C GLY A 122 7.71 -6.40 -10.11
N PRO A 123 7.03 -7.12 -9.20
CA PRO A 123 7.65 -7.66 -8.01
C PRO A 123 8.61 -8.80 -8.34
N SER A 124 9.64 -8.98 -7.51
CA SER A 124 10.60 -10.08 -7.62
C SER A 124 10.29 -11.18 -6.62
N VAL A 125 10.31 -12.44 -7.06
CA VAL A 125 10.02 -13.63 -6.24
C VAL A 125 11.27 -14.50 -6.14
N ARG A 126 11.60 -14.96 -4.92
CA ARG A 126 12.75 -15.84 -4.64
C ARG A 126 12.37 -16.90 -3.60
N ALA A 127 12.67 -18.16 -3.87
CA ALA A 127 12.54 -19.26 -2.89
C ALA A 127 13.91 -19.67 -2.32
N GLN A 128 13.90 -20.46 -1.25
CA GLN A 128 15.13 -20.98 -0.62
C GLN A 128 15.77 -22.13 -1.40
N LYS A 129 14.98 -22.92 -2.15
CA LYS A 129 15.46 -24.01 -3.02
C LYS A 129 14.91 -23.81 -4.45
N SER A 130 15.55 -24.43 -5.43
CA SER A 130 15.06 -24.54 -6.82
C SER A 130 14.07 -25.70 -7.03
N TRP A 131 14.17 -26.75 -6.21
CA TRP A 131 13.25 -27.89 -6.19
C TRP A 131 12.74 -28.19 -4.78
N TYR A 132 11.61 -28.88 -4.70
CA TYR A 132 11.01 -29.29 -3.43
C TYR A 132 10.41 -30.70 -3.50
N SER A 133 10.50 -31.43 -2.39
CA SER A 133 9.82 -32.71 -2.18
C SER A 133 8.43 -32.52 -1.57
N ILE A 134 7.53 -33.50 -1.75
CA ILE A 134 6.24 -33.52 -1.04
C ILE A 134 6.49 -33.59 0.48
N GLY A 135 5.84 -32.73 1.24
CA GLY A 135 5.99 -32.62 2.69
C GLY A 135 6.98 -31.55 3.17
N ASP A 136 7.83 -31.01 2.28
CA ASP A 136 8.74 -29.90 2.57
C ASP A 136 7.99 -28.63 2.97
N MET A 137 8.66 -27.74 3.69
CA MET A 137 8.21 -26.37 3.91
C MET A 137 8.78 -25.44 2.82
N LEU A 138 7.96 -25.05 1.86
CA LEU A 138 8.30 -24.00 0.91
C LEU A 138 8.31 -22.66 1.64
N ARG A 139 9.43 -21.93 1.53
CA ARG A 139 9.55 -20.53 1.93
C ARG A 139 9.94 -19.69 0.72
N ALA A 140 9.08 -18.77 0.33
CA ALA A 140 9.33 -17.84 -0.76
C ALA A 140 9.10 -16.39 -0.30
N ASN A 141 9.97 -15.50 -0.76
CA ASN A 141 9.91 -14.06 -0.50
C ASN A 141 9.51 -13.33 -1.78
N CYS A 142 8.65 -12.34 -1.64
CA CYS A 142 8.26 -11.42 -2.70
C CYS A 142 8.60 -9.99 -2.27
N SER A 143 9.21 -9.22 -3.17
CA SER A 143 9.57 -7.81 -2.94
C SER A 143 9.16 -6.95 -4.14
N SER A 144 8.36 -5.91 -3.90
CA SER A 144 8.03 -4.90 -4.91
C SER A 144 9.07 -3.78 -4.95
N PRO A 145 9.27 -3.13 -6.11
CA PRO A 145 9.91 -1.83 -6.15
C PRO A 145 9.13 -0.80 -5.30
N PRO A 146 9.75 0.34 -4.93
CA PRO A 146 9.09 1.39 -4.15
C PRO A 146 7.91 2.04 -4.89
N ALA A 147 6.81 2.27 -4.17
CA ALA A 147 5.61 2.95 -4.66
C ALA A 147 4.95 3.81 -3.56
N ASP A 148 4.10 4.78 -3.94
CA ASP A 148 3.20 5.49 -3.02
C ASP A 148 1.75 5.48 -3.55
N PRO A 149 0.81 4.74 -2.92
CA PRO A 149 1.00 3.90 -1.74
C PRO A 149 1.83 2.63 -2.04
N PRO A 150 2.35 1.96 -1.01
CA PRO A 150 3.04 0.67 -1.17
C PRO A 150 2.10 -0.38 -1.81
N ALA A 151 2.64 -1.22 -2.69
CA ALA A 151 1.86 -2.21 -3.42
C ALA A 151 1.35 -3.35 -2.51
N ASN A 152 0.06 -3.66 -2.59
CA ASN A 152 -0.50 -4.82 -1.90
C ASN A 152 -0.03 -6.11 -2.60
N LEU A 153 0.51 -7.06 -1.83
CA LEU A 153 1.12 -8.29 -2.33
C LEU A 153 0.27 -9.52 -2.00
N THR A 154 -0.19 -10.23 -3.03
CA THR A 154 -0.93 -11.51 -2.90
C THR A 154 -0.19 -12.65 -3.57
N TRP A 155 -0.40 -13.87 -3.08
CA TRP A 155 0.29 -15.08 -3.56
C TRP A 155 -0.68 -16.02 -4.27
N LEU A 156 -0.23 -16.60 -5.38
CA LEU A 156 -0.96 -17.62 -6.10
C LEU A 156 -0.08 -18.85 -6.36
N LEU A 157 -0.61 -20.03 -6.08
CA LEU A 157 -0.03 -21.30 -6.46
C LEU A 157 -0.77 -21.85 -7.67
N ASN A 158 -0.06 -21.99 -8.80
CA ASN A 158 -0.64 -22.44 -10.06
C ASN A 158 -1.92 -21.67 -10.48
N GLY A 159 -1.99 -20.37 -10.15
CA GLY A 159 -3.14 -19.50 -10.42
C GLY A 159 -4.28 -19.56 -9.41
N GLN A 160 -4.14 -20.27 -8.28
CA GLN A 160 -5.10 -20.22 -7.16
C GLN A 160 -4.51 -19.40 -6.01
N GLU A 161 -5.25 -18.42 -5.52
CA GLU A 161 -4.83 -17.57 -4.40
C GLU A 161 -4.66 -18.38 -3.11
N VAL A 162 -3.58 -18.11 -2.37
CA VAL A 162 -3.29 -18.75 -1.09
C VAL A 162 -2.98 -17.71 -0.01
N LYS A 163 -3.44 -17.97 1.21
CA LYS A 163 -3.07 -17.18 2.39
C LYS A 163 -1.75 -17.73 2.93
N GLY A 164 -0.82 -16.84 3.28
CA GLY A 164 0.59 -17.18 3.56
C GLY A 164 0.86 -18.04 4.81
N LEU A 165 -0.17 -18.58 5.46
CA LEU A 165 -0.12 -19.35 6.72
C LEU A 165 -1.19 -20.46 6.77
N ASP A 166 -1.39 -21.23 5.69
CA ASP A 166 -2.08 -22.52 5.79
C ASP A 166 -1.11 -23.61 6.29
N ILE A 167 -0.77 -23.53 7.58
CA ILE A 167 -0.46 -24.72 8.36
C ILE A 167 -1.82 -25.26 8.82
N PRO A 168 -2.38 -26.32 8.19
CA PRO A 168 -3.51 -27.00 8.81
C PRO A 168 -3.06 -27.48 10.18
N LEU A 169 -3.71 -26.98 11.24
CA LEU A 169 -3.53 -27.51 12.58
C LEU A 169 -3.89 -28.99 12.51
N HIS A 170 -2.86 -29.84 12.51
CA HIS A 170 -3.06 -31.26 12.65
C HIS A 170 -3.55 -31.45 14.08
N ASP A 171 -4.84 -31.72 14.24
CA ASP A 171 -5.46 -31.93 15.53
C ASP A 171 -4.95 -33.26 16.09
N ILE A 172 -3.78 -33.20 16.73
CA ILE A 172 -3.22 -34.32 17.49
C ILE A 172 -4.01 -34.44 18.78
N SER A 173 -5.26 -34.90 18.62
CA SER A 173 -6.07 -35.48 19.65
C SER A 173 -5.39 -36.77 20.12
N TYR A 174 -4.34 -36.61 20.94
CA TYR A 174 -3.85 -37.68 21.78
C TYR A 174 -5.03 -38.18 22.59
N ALA A 175 -5.57 -39.34 22.19
CA ALA A 175 -6.67 -39.99 22.86
C ALA A 175 -6.26 -40.22 24.32
N ARG A 176 -6.73 -39.34 25.19
CA ARG A 176 -6.43 -39.34 26.62
C ARG A 176 -7.00 -40.62 27.20
N ARG A 177 -6.17 -41.66 27.29
CA ARG A 177 -6.53 -42.92 27.96
C ARG A 177 -7.03 -42.52 29.35
N LYS A 178 -8.30 -42.80 29.62
CA LYS A 178 -8.86 -42.60 30.96
C LYS A 178 -8.02 -43.44 31.92
N PRO A 179 -7.42 -42.88 32.98
CA PRO A 179 -6.85 -43.69 34.03
C PRO A 179 -8.00 -44.50 34.64
N VAL A 180 -7.87 -45.82 34.64
CA VAL A 180 -8.76 -46.70 35.40
C VAL A 180 -8.34 -46.53 36.86
N ILE A 181 -9.15 -45.81 37.63
CA ILE A 181 -9.01 -45.76 39.09
C ILE A 181 -9.60 -47.06 39.61
N SER A 182 -8.75 -47.94 40.13
CA SER A 182 -9.17 -49.06 40.97
C SER A 182 -9.53 -48.54 42.36
N ASP A 183 -10.67 -48.97 42.90
CA ASP A 183 -11.07 -48.64 44.27
C ASP A 183 -9.98 -49.00 45.29
N ALA A 184 -9.65 -48.03 46.14
CA ALA A 184 -8.91 -48.24 47.39
C ALA A 184 -9.58 -47.39 48.47
N SER A 185 -10.28 -48.10 49.36
CA SER A 185 -10.90 -47.71 50.64
C SER A 185 -10.86 -46.23 51.05
N LEU A 186 -12.04 -45.65 51.31
CA LEU A 186 -12.16 -44.52 52.23
C LEU A 186 -11.80 -45.00 53.65
N GLU A 187 -10.64 -44.59 54.15
CA GLU A 187 -10.33 -44.33 55.56
C GLU A 187 -8.98 -43.59 55.62
N ASP A 188 -8.71 -42.83 56.68
CA ASP A 188 -7.47 -42.06 56.92
C ASP A 188 -7.14 -40.85 56.03
N ALA A 189 -8.10 -39.93 55.88
CA ALA A 189 -7.82 -38.54 55.48
C ALA A 189 -8.42 -37.52 56.47
N ASN A 190 -7.93 -37.48 57.72
CA ASN A 190 -8.33 -36.45 58.68
C ASN A 190 -7.25 -36.07 59.73
N ARG A 191 -6.21 -35.39 59.25
CA ARG A 191 -5.20 -34.57 59.96
C ARG A 191 -4.48 -33.81 58.83
N ILE A 192 -4.39 -32.48 58.78
CA ILE A 192 -4.09 -31.51 59.83
C ILE A 192 -4.92 -30.22 59.63
N ILE A 193 -5.38 -29.62 60.74
CA ILE A 193 -5.94 -28.26 60.85
C ILE A 193 -4.78 -27.31 61.21
N PHE A 194 -4.64 -26.10 60.68
CA PHE A 194 -5.06 -24.86 61.36
C PHE A 194 -4.99 -23.59 60.49
N SER A 195 -5.70 -22.58 60.97
CA SER A 195 -6.11 -21.30 60.36
C SER A 195 -5.07 -20.16 60.53
N PRO A 196 -5.29 -18.94 60.00
CA PRO A 196 -4.29 -17.86 59.91
C PRO A 196 -4.29 -16.90 61.12
N TRP A 197 -3.28 -16.01 61.22
CA TRP A 197 -3.35 -14.54 61.43
C TRP A 197 -1.93 -13.92 61.60
N ASP A 198 -1.84 -12.59 61.48
CA ASP A 198 -0.68 -11.70 61.27
C ASP A 198 0.52 -11.72 62.24
N ALA A 199 1.70 -11.28 61.75
CA ALA A 199 2.82 -10.73 62.55
C ALA A 199 3.76 -9.76 61.77
N ILE A 200 3.29 -8.53 61.55
CA ILE A 200 3.94 -7.18 61.54
C ILE A 200 5.49 -7.02 61.44
N SER A 201 5.88 -5.94 60.72
CA SER A 201 6.88 -4.88 61.04
C SER A 201 8.35 -4.91 60.54
N SER A 202 8.66 -3.80 59.85
CA SER A 202 9.81 -2.90 60.00
C SER A 202 11.26 -3.38 59.80
N TYR A 203 11.93 -2.76 58.82
CA TYR A 203 13.31 -2.27 58.97
C TYR A 203 13.49 -0.97 58.15
N GLU A 204 14.19 0.01 58.72
CA GLU A 204 14.53 1.30 58.09
C GLU A 204 15.94 1.31 57.48
N GLU A 205 16.14 2.30 56.62
CA GLU A 205 17.34 2.75 55.88
C GLU A 205 18.49 3.24 56.80
N PRO A 206 19.71 3.69 56.36
CA PRO A 206 19.90 4.76 55.33
C PRO A 206 21.25 4.82 54.54
N VAL A 207 21.47 6.00 53.90
CA VAL A 207 22.72 6.64 53.38
C VAL A 207 23.03 6.35 51.88
N THR A 208 23.20 7.32 50.95
CA THR A 208 23.33 8.82 50.98
C THR A 208 22.73 9.51 49.72
N ASP A 209 22.50 10.83 49.79
CA ASP A 209 22.78 11.94 48.83
C ASP A 209 22.83 11.71 47.29
N ASN A 210 22.35 12.64 46.43
CA ASN A 210 22.11 14.08 46.61
C ASN A 210 20.97 14.63 45.73
N VAL A 211 20.35 15.74 46.16
CA VAL A 211 19.25 16.48 45.48
C VAL A 211 19.78 17.77 44.84
N ILE A 212 19.09 18.31 43.81
CA ILE A 212 18.78 19.76 43.65
C ILE A 212 17.78 19.96 42.50
N ASP A 213 16.69 20.66 42.79
CA ASP A 213 15.58 20.98 41.88
C ASP A 213 15.89 22.14 40.91
N LEU A 214 15.09 22.24 39.83
CA LEU A 214 14.80 23.52 39.15
C LEU A 214 13.36 23.94 39.47
N PRO A 215 13.11 25.16 40.00
CA PRO A 215 11.77 25.67 40.23
C PRO A 215 11.18 26.33 38.97
N GLY A 216 9.85 26.50 38.96
CA GLY A 216 9.15 27.24 37.92
C GLY A 216 8.25 28.34 38.46
N ASN A 217 7.77 29.16 37.51
CA ASN A 217 6.62 30.08 37.59
C ASN A 217 6.81 31.44 38.31
N ILE A 218 6.28 32.49 37.67
CA ILE A 218 5.47 33.62 38.20
C ILE A 218 5.02 34.42 36.95
N GLY A 219 3.84 35.04 36.97
CA GLY A 219 3.37 35.91 35.88
C GLY A 219 2.78 37.23 36.37
N GLY A 220 2.64 38.22 35.47
CA GLY A 220 1.75 39.37 35.67
C GLY A 220 2.24 40.76 35.23
N VAL A 221 1.51 41.34 34.28
CA VAL A 221 1.11 42.78 34.18
C VAL A 221 2.04 43.85 33.55
N ALA A 222 1.55 44.33 32.38
CA ALA A 222 1.54 45.70 31.80
C ALA A 222 2.80 46.59 31.61
N GLY A 223 2.92 47.17 30.40
CA GLY A 223 3.75 48.35 30.11
C GLY A 223 4.07 48.55 28.61
N ILE A 224 3.57 49.63 28.00
CA ILE A 224 3.94 50.19 26.66
C ILE A 224 4.64 51.57 26.94
N PRO A 225 5.30 52.32 26.02
CA PRO A 225 5.54 52.11 24.57
C PRO A 225 6.90 52.61 23.95
N TYR A 226 6.97 52.51 22.61
CA TYR A 226 7.60 53.42 21.61
C TYR A 226 9.11 53.41 21.27
N ALA A 227 9.33 53.55 19.94
CA ALA A 227 10.41 54.24 19.22
C ALA A 227 11.84 53.62 19.17
N ASP A 228 12.68 53.89 18.15
CA ASP A 228 12.49 54.21 16.71
C ASP A 228 13.90 54.18 16.02
N SER A 229 13.94 54.28 14.70
CA SER A 229 14.94 55.04 13.93
C SER A 229 16.38 54.50 13.75
N ASN A 230 16.65 54.10 12.49
CA ASN A 230 17.85 54.42 11.67
C ASN A 230 19.24 53.90 12.13
N ARG A 231 20.15 53.51 11.22
CA ARG A 231 20.64 54.36 10.12
C ARG A 231 21.41 53.57 9.05
N LYS A 232 21.28 53.98 7.78
CA LYS A 232 22.19 53.63 6.67
C LYS A 232 23.41 54.56 6.65
N HIS A 233 24.55 54.08 6.15
CA HIS A 233 25.41 54.67 5.10
C HIS A 233 26.47 53.59 4.73
N GLU A 234 26.78 53.24 3.48
CA GLU A 234 27.34 54.05 2.37
C GLU A 234 28.74 54.63 2.69
N THR A 235 29.79 54.54 1.88
CA THR A 235 30.06 53.96 0.53
C THR A 235 31.59 53.82 0.37
N THR A 236 32.06 53.29 -0.77
CA THR A 236 33.38 53.59 -1.42
C THR A 236 34.48 52.53 -1.20
N THR A 237 35.26 52.03 -2.17
CA THR A 237 35.22 51.81 -3.65
C THR A 237 36.66 51.40 -4.05
N ARG A 238 36.82 50.35 -4.88
CA ARG A 238 38.03 49.93 -5.65
C ARG A 238 39.30 49.49 -4.90
N LEU A 239 39.69 48.23 -5.13
CA LEU A 239 40.86 47.90 -5.97
C LEU A 239 40.87 46.39 -6.32
N ALA A 240 41.01 46.09 -7.61
CA ALA A 240 41.32 44.77 -8.18
C ALA A 240 42.69 44.92 -8.92
N PRO A 241 43.48 43.86 -9.23
CA PRO A 241 43.02 42.49 -9.51
C PRO A 241 43.90 41.32 -9.02
N ARG A 242 43.34 40.10 -9.04
CA ARG A 242 44.02 38.93 -9.62
C ARG A 242 43.03 37.84 -10.00
N ILE A 243 43.27 37.21 -11.15
CA ILE A 243 42.48 36.07 -11.64
C ILE A 243 43.15 34.79 -11.14
N GLU A 244 42.44 34.00 -10.35
CA GLU A 244 42.66 32.56 -10.25
C GLU A 244 41.31 31.85 -10.36
N GLN A 245 41.24 30.85 -11.24
CA GLN A 245 40.00 30.11 -11.49
C GLN A 245 39.83 29.06 -10.39
N ILE A 246 38.82 29.23 -9.54
CA ILE A 246 38.31 28.16 -8.69
C ILE A 246 37.02 27.63 -9.32
N THR A 247 36.95 26.30 -9.42
CA THR A 247 35.95 25.58 -10.17
C THR A 247 34.53 25.79 -9.64
N ASN A 248 33.57 25.91 -10.55
CA ASN A 248 32.15 25.92 -10.24
C ASN A 248 31.74 24.60 -9.55
N LYS A 249 31.75 24.57 -8.22
CA LYS A 249 30.78 23.75 -7.49
C LYS A 249 29.43 24.47 -7.56
N SER A 250 28.73 24.24 -8.66
CA SER A 250 27.29 24.40 -8.70
C SER A 250 26.69 23.41 -7.70
N ASN A 251 26.58 23.81 -6.44
CA ASN A 251 25.65 23.23 -5.48
C ASN A 251 24.23 23.60 -5.93
N ILE A 252 23.82 23.05 -7.09
CA ILE A 252 22.42 22.73 -7.33
C ILE A 252 22.16 21.61 -6.34
N GLY A 253 21.79 22.01 -5.11
CA GLY A 253 20.95 21.15 -4.31
C GLY A 253 19.71 20.93 -5.15
N SER A 254 19.63 19.78 -5.83
CA SER A 254 18.35 19.16 -5.98
C SER A 254 17.81 19.01 -4.56
N ASP A 255 16.85 19.84 -4.21
CA ASP A 255 15.87 19.49 -3.19
C ASP A 255 15.21 18.21 -3.71
N GLU A 256 15.84 17.07 -3.44
CA GLU A 256 15.27 15.75 -3.68
C GLU A 256 14.05 15.68 -2.78
N GLU A 257 12.90 16.05 -3.36
CA GLU A 257 11.59 15.96 -2.75
C GLU A 257 11.47 14.56 -2.14
N LYS A 258 11.59 14.50 -0.81
CA LYS A 258 12.00 13.29 -0.10
C LYS A 258 11.03 12.17 -0.45
N SER A 259 11.51 11.23 -1.26
CA SER A 259 10.63 10.26 -1.93
C SER A 259 9.92 9.41 -0.89
N ASN A 260 8.62 9.60 -0.76
CA ASN A 260 7.78 8.88 0.21
C ASN A 260 7.39 7.48 -0.31
N LYS A 261 7.96 7.05 -1.44
CA LYS A 261 7.79 5.69 -1.97
C LYS A 261 8.35 4.67 -0.97
N SER A 262 7.62 3.57 -0.76
CA SER A 262 8.12 2.44 0.04
C SER A 262 7.96 1.13 -0.73
N SER A 263 8.97 0.26 -0.65
CA SER A 263 8.86 -1.12 -1.13
C SER A 263 7.91 -1.92 -0.25
N SER A 264 7.22 -2.88 -0.86
CA SER A 264 6.38 -3.85 -0.14
C SER A 264 7.04 -5.22 -0.15
N PHE A 265 6.92 -5.93 0.97
CA PHE A 265 7.51 -7.25 1.15
C PHE A 265 6.45 -8.22 1.67
N SER A 266 6.46 -9.45 1.15
CA SER A 266 5.58 -10.53 1.60
C SER A 266 6.34 -11.85 1.60
N GLN A 267 6.02 -12.73 2.54
CA GLN A 267 6.60 -14.06 2.65
C GLN A 267 5.50 -15.12 2.62
N LEU A 268 5.68 -16.12 1.77
CA LEU A 268 4.86 -17.31 1.69
C LEU A 268 5.54 -18.45 2.43
N VAL A 269 4.87 -19.04 3.42
CA VAL A 269 5.32 -20.26 4.11
C VAL A 269 4.21 -21.29 4.08
N ILE A 270 4.42 -22.38 3.34
CA ILE A 270 3.42 -23.46 3.18
C ILE A 270 4.09 -24.83 3.24
N ARG A 271 3.31 -25.86 3.56
CA ARG A 271 3.72 -27.24 3.34
C ARG A 271 3.41 -27.66 1.91
N VAL A 272 4.41 -28.20 1.21
CA VAL A 272 4.27 -28.71 -0.16
C VAL A 272 3.44 -30.00 -0.12
N GLN A 273 2.39 -30.06 -0.94
CA GLN A 273 1.51 -31.22 -1.08
C GLN A 273 1.52 -31.71 -2.53
N SER A 274 1.14 -32.96 -2.78
CA SER A 274 1.02 -33.51 -4.15
C SER A 274 0.11 -32.67 -5.04
N VAL A 275 -0.99 -32.13 -4.49
CA VAL A 275 -1.94 -31.26 -5.20
C VAL A 275 -1.33 -29.92 -5.65
N HIS A 276 -0.17 -29.51 -5.10
CA HIS A 276 0.54 -28.31 -5.53
C HIS A 276 1.38 -28.54 -6.80
N PHE A 277 1.70 -29.78 -7.18
CA PHE A 277 2.47 -30.05 -8.40
C PHE A 277 1.55 -30.28 -9.61
N ARG A 278 1.75 -29.50 -10.68
CA ARG A 278 1.10 -29.70 -11.97
C ARG A 278 2.17 -30.13 -12.99
N LYS A 279 2.07 -31.37 -13.47
CA LYS A 279 3.06 -32.00 -14.38
C LYS A 279 4.50 -32.02 -13.82
N GLY A 280 4.64 -32.12 -12.49
CA GLY A 280 5.93 -32.07 -11.80
C GLY A 280 6.55 -30.68 -11.65
N ARG A 281 5.75 -29.62 -11.77
CA ARG A 281 6.16 -28.23 -11.49
C ARG A 281 5.18 -27.54 -10.56
N LEU A 282 5.71 -26.64 -9.73
CA LEU A 282 4.97 -25.75 -8.86
C LEU A 282 5.23 -24.31 -9.33
N ASN A 283 4.20 -23.66 -9.86
CA ASN A 283 4.25 -22.24 -10.20
C ASN A 283 3.85 -21.42 -8.97
N VAL A 284 4.81 -20.63 -8.45
CA VAL A 284 4.61 -19.66 -7.38
C VAL A 284 4.59 -18.27 -7.99
N THR A 285 3.43 -17.62 -7.99
CA THR A 285 3.25 -16.26 -8.49
C THR A 285 3.01 -15.31 -7.32
N CYS A 286 3.67 -14.16 -7.30
CA CYS A 286 3.33 -13.03 -6.45
C CYS A 286 2.75 -11.91 -7.31
N MET A 287 1.52 -11.51 -7.02
CA MET A 287 0.88 -10.35 -7.64
C MET A 287 1.12 -9.12 -6.75
N ALA A 288 1.42 -7.99 -7.38
CA ALA A 288 1.50 -6.69 -6.74
C ALA A 288 0.44 -5.76 -7.34
N HIS A 289 -0.30 -5.05 -6.50
CA HIS A 289 -1.39 -4.15 -6.90
C HIS A 289 -1.24 -2.77 -6.23
N VAL A 290 -1.41 -1.69 -6.99
CA VAL A 290 -1.51 -0.31 -6.48
C VAL A 290 -2.88 0.24 -6.87
N LEU A 291 -3.83 0.10 -5.94
CA LEU A 291 -5.24 0.46 -6.11
C LEU A 291 -5.81 -0.11 -7.43
N SER A 292 -6.66 0.65 -8.11
CA SER A 292 -7.31 0.27 -9.37
C SER A 292 -6.48 0.60 -10.63
N VAL A 293 -5.27 1.17 -10.49
CA VAL A 293 -4.49 1.76 -11.60
C VAL A 293 -3.26 0.97 -12.05
N TRP A 294 -2.75 0.04 -11.24
CA TRP A 294 -1.57 -0.76 -11.61
C TRP A 294 -1.59 -2.14 -10.98
N SER A 295 -1.20 -3.14 -11.76
CA SER A 295 -0.98 -4.51 -11.30
C SER A 295 0.12 -5.19 -12.13
N ASN A 296 1.02 -5.93 -11.49
CA ASN A 296 2.05 -6.73 -12.16
C ASN A 296 2.42 -7.96 -11.32
N SER A 297 3.05 -8.96 -11.94
CA SER A 297 3.32 -10.26 -11.34
C SER A 297 4.78 -10.68 -11.44
N GLY A 298 5.33 -11.21 -10.35
CA GLY A 298 6.57 -11.96 -10.34
C GLY A 298 6.27 -13.46 -10.33
N VAL A 299 6.90 -14.23 -11.21
CA VAL A 299 6.64 -15.67 -11.37
C VAL A 299 7.91 -16.45 -11.09
N LEU A 300 7.82 -17.47 -10.23
CA LEU A 300 8.88 -18.42 -9.95
C LEU A 300 8.36 -19.85 -10.19
N ILE A 301 9.06 -20.61 -11.02
CA ILE A 301 8.75 -22.01 -11.30
C ILE A 301 9.74 -22.86 -10.51
N LEU A 302 9.20 -23.82 -9.74
CA LEU A 302 9.95 -24.77 -8.94
C LEU A 302 9.65 -26.18 -9.47
N ASP A 303 10.68 -27.02 -9.60
CA ASP A 303 10.51 -28.40 -10.04
C ASP A 303 10.24 -29.35 -8.86
N GLU A 304 9.48 -30.41 -9.11
CA GLU A 304 9.29 -31.52 -8.17
C GLU A 304 10.57 -32.36 -8.10
N GLU A 305 11.07 -32.59 -6.89
CA GLU A 305 12.23 -33.45 -6.67
C GLU A 305 11.88 -34.91 -6.98
N ARG A 306 12.43 -35.43 -8.09
CA ARG A 306 12.22 -36.82 -8.52
C ARG A 306 13.38 -37.70 -8.07
N PRO A 307 13.13 -38.82 -7.36
CA PRO A 307 14.18 -39.77 -7.04
C PRO A 307 14.76 -40.37 -8.33
N GLN A 308 16.09 -40.37 -8.43
CA GLN A 308 16.82 -41.06 -9.49
C GLN A 308 16.70 -42.58 -9.27
N ILE A 309 15.72 -43.21 -9.94
CA ILE A 309 15.61 -44.68 -9.93
C ILE A 309 16.72 -45.23 -10.81
N ALA A 310 17.73 -45.84 -10.19
CA ALA A 310 18.77 -46.56 -10.92
C ALA A 310 18.13 -47.68 -11.75
N PRO A 311 18.51 -47.87 -13.04
CA PRO A 311 18.01 -48.97 -13.82
C PRO A 311 18.43 -50.29 -13.17
N VAL A 312 17.46 -51.12 -12.81
CA VAL A 312 17.73 -52.45 -12.23
C VAL A 312 18.42 -53.28 -13.30
N MET A 313 19.72 -53.53 -13.12
CA MET A 313 20.46 -54.49 -13.93
C MET A 313 19.84 -55.87 -13.69
N GLY A 314 19.09 -56.37 -14.67
CA GLY A 314 18.54 -57.71 -14.60
C GLY A 314 19.66 -58.73 -14.68
N SER A 315 19.86 -59.53 -13.62
CA SER A 315 20.68 -60.74 -13.70
C SER A 315 20.11 -61.65 -14.77
N ARG A 316 20.83 -61.79 -15.87
CA ARG A 316 20.53 -62.76 -16.92
C ARG A 316 21.40 -63.98 -16.64
N ASP A 317 20.87 -64.88 -15.81
CA ASP A 317 21.62 -66.04 -15.34
C ASP A 317 22.05 -66.96 -16.48
N SER A 318 23.31 -67.40 -16.41
CA SER A 318 23.92 -68.33 -17.34
C SER A 318 23.38 -69.74 -17.12
N ASN A 319 22.52 -70.25 -18.01
CA ASN A 319 22.21 -71.68 -18.02
C ASN A 319 23.15 -72.44 -18.98
N SER A 320 24.16 -73.10 -18.42
CA SER A 320 24.99 -74.07 -19.11
C SER A 320 24.23 -75.39 -19.31
N GLY A 321 23.83 -75.69 -20.54
CA GLY A 321 23.08 -76.91 -20.88
C GLY A 321 23.50 -77.49 -22.23
N ASN A 322 24.60 -78.25 -22.24
CA ASN A 322 25.03 -79.01 -23.41
C ASN A 322 24.02 -80.13 -23.70
N PHE A 323 23.38 -80.11 -24.87
CA PHE A 323 22.83 -81.30 -25.51
C PHE A 323 23.10 -81.25 -27.02
N ASN A 324 23.99 -82.12 -27.49
CA ASN A 324 24.10 -82.47 -28.90
C ASN A 324 22.85 -83.27 -29.32
N ILE A 325 22.32 -83.05 -30.53
CA ILE A 325 21.86 -84.12 -31.44
C ILE A 325 21.65 -83.59 -32.89
N VAL A 326 22.52 -84.06 -33.78
CA VAL A 326 22.31 -84.65 -35.13
C VAL A 326 21.22 -84.08 -36.08
N HIS A 327 21.67 -83.52 -37.24
CA HIS A 327 21.07 -83.47 -38.62
C HIS A 327 19.59 -83.02 -38.81
N ALA A 328 19.14 -82.40 -39.93
CA ALA A 328 19.43 -82.74 -41.33
C ALA A 328 18.91 -81.67 -42.33
N PHE A 329 19.56 -81.65 -43.51
CA PHE A 329 19.19 -81.00 -44.80
C PHE A 329 19.04 -79.47 -44.85
#